data_AF-A0A6D2G6E3-F1
#
_entry.id   AF-A0A6D2G6E3-F1
#
_cell.length_a   1.000
_cell.length_b   1.000
_cell.length_c   1.000
_cell.angle_alpha   90.00
_cell.angle_beta   90.00
_cell.angle_gamma   90.00
#
_symmetry.space_group_name_H-M   'P 1'
#
loop_
_entity.id
_entity.type
_entity.pdbx_description
1 polymer ?
#
loop_
_entity_poly.entity_id
_entity_poly.type
_entity_poly.pdbx_seq_one_letter_code
_entity_poly.pdbx_strand_id
1 'polypeptide(L)'
;MGCDCCYTNHADADQNLNENLMILLATAGCNYIMGMPLGDDIMLNYQTTAFHDTATVRQLLNLRPSPEFERWLETMGIMANGRLTKRAGDPSLFF
;
A
#
# COMPACT_ATOMS: atom_id res chain seq x y z
N MET A 1 -8.78 -12.85 -4.11
CA MET A 1 -8.10 -13.31 -2.88
C MET A 1 -7.01 -12.30 -2.55
N GLY A 2 -6.76 -11.99 -1.27
CA GLY A 2 -5.67 -11.10 -0.86
C GLY A 2 -4.48 -11.85 -0.28
N CYS A 3 -3.39 -11.14 0.00
CA CYS A 3 -2.18 -11.69 0.60
C CYS A 3 -1.46 -10.61 1.43
N ASP A 4 -1.09 -10.94 2.65
CA ASP A 4 -0.11 -10.15 3.40
C ASP A 4 1.30 -10.52 2.89
N CYS A 5 1.96 -9.56 2.22
CA CYS A 5 3.33 -9.73 1.75
C CYS A 5 4.26 -9.36 2.90
N CYS A 6 4.78 -10.38 3.58
CA CYS A 6 5.49 -10.15 4.83
C CYS A 6 6.63 -11.12 5.10
N TYR A 7 7.51 -10.72 6.02
CA TYR A 7 8.57 -11.57 6.58
C TYR A 7 8.78 -11.27 8.06
N THR A 8 9.58 -12.11 8.72
CA THR A 8 10.03 -11.91 10.11
C THR A 8 11.54 -11.85 10.17
N ASN A 9 12.09 -11.16 11.17
CA ASN A 9 13.53 -10.90 11.28
C ASN A 9 14.43 -12.15 11.44
N HIS A 10 13.85 -13.34 11.69
CA HIS A 10 14.61 -14.59 11.81
C HIS A 10 14.57 -15.46 10.54
N ALA A 11 13.80 -15.04 9.53
CA ALA A 11 13.86 -15.61 8.19
C ALA A 11 14.95 -14.90 7.37
N ASP A 12 15.54 -15.61 6.40
CA ASP A 12 16.47 -15.02 5.43
C ASP A 12 15.69 -14.22 4.37
N ALA A 13 15.24 -13.03 4.78
CA ALA A 13 14.36 -12.15 4.02
C ALA A 13 14.57 -10.70 4.43
N ASP A 14 14.24 -9.78 3.53
CA ASP A 14 14.30 -8.34 3.73
C ASP A 14 13.08 -7.63 3.12
N GLN A 15 12.99 -6.31 3.25
CA GLN A 15 11.86 -5.55 2.70
C GLN A 15 11.78 -5.61 1.16
N ASN A 16 12.90 -5.81 0.47
CA ASN A 16 12.89 -5.97 -0.99
C ASN A 16 12.11 -7.23 -1.39
N LEU A 17 12.12 -8.29 -0.56
CA LEU A 17 11.27 -9.46 -0.79
C LEU A 17 9.78 -9.09 -0.83
N ASN A 18 9.31 -8.29 0.14
CA ASN A 18 7.92 -7.84 0.19
C ASN A 18 7.56 -7.02 -1.05
N GLU A 19 8.43 -6.08 -1.45
CA GLU A 19 8.22 -5.22 -2.62
C GLU A 19 8.22 -6.01 -3.93
N ASN A 20 9.10 -7.00 -4.07
CA ASN A 20 9.12 -7.91 -5.22
C ASN A 20 7.82 -8.72 -5.29
N LEU A 21 7.42 -9.34 -4.17
CA LEU A 21 6.26 -10.21 -4.11
C LEU A 21 4.96 -9.43 -4.36
N MET A 22 4.80 -8.24 -3.79
CA MET A 22 3.57 -7.45 -3.96
C MET A 22 3.36 -7.04 -5.42
N ILE A 23 4.43 -6.74 -6.17
CA ILE A 23 4.34 -6.38 -7.59
C ILE A 23 3.89 -7.61 -8.38
N LEU A 24 4.50 -8.77 -8.15
CA LEU A 24 4.12 -10.02 -8.80
C LEU A 24 2.64 -10.36 -8.52
N LEU A 25 2.21 -10.28 -7.27
CA LEU A 25 0.84 -10.55 -6.87
C LEU A 25 -0.16 -9.53 -7.45
N ALA A 26 0.20 -8.25 -7.52
CA ALA A 26 -0.65 -7.23 -8.12
C ALA A 26 -0.85 -7.49 -9.62
N THR A 27 0.21 -7.87 -10.35
CA THR A 27 0.09 -8.27 -11.77
C THR A 27 -0.73 -9.55 -11.95
N ALA A 28 -0.74 -10.44 -10.96
CA ALA A 28 -1.58 -11.63 -10.93
C ALA A 28 -3.05 -11.34 -10.53
N GLY A 29 -3.40 -10.08 -10.24
CA GLY A 29 -4.76 -9.69 -9.86
C GLY A 29 -5.12 -9.91 -8.40
N CYS A 30 -4.12 -9.94 -7.50
CA CYS A 30 -4.36 -9.94 -6.05
C CYS A 30 -5.23 -8.73 -5.65
N ASN A 31 -6.29 -8.97 -4.87
CA ASN A 31 -7.29 -7.94 -4.58
C ASN A 31 -6.81 -6.91 -3.54
N TYR A 32 -5.98 -7.31 -2.59
CA TYR A 32 -5.48 -6.44 -1.52
C TYR A 32 -4.19 -6.99 -0.89
N ILE A 33 -3.40 -6.05 -0.35
CA ILE A 33 -2.24 -6.25 0.53
C ILE A 33 -2.44 -5.41 1.80
N MET A 34 -1.58 -5.59 2.81
CA MET A 34 -1.63 -4.82 4.04
C MET A 34 -0.92 -3.46 3.90
N GLY A 35 -1.06 -2.59 4.89
CA GLY A 35 -0.39 -1.30 4.92
C GLY A 35 -0.11 -0.87 6.35
N MET A 36 1.15 -0.70 6.70
CA MET A 36 1.61 -0.17 7.99
C MET A 36 2.57 1.01 7.78
N PRO A 37 2.83 1.88 8.79
CA PRO A 37 3.88 2.89 8.70
C PRO A 37 5.23 2.23 8.39
N LEU A 38 5.74 2.42 7.17
CA LEU A 38 6.95 1.76 6.67
C LEU A 38 6.95 0.23 6.78
N GLY A 39 5.78 -0.40 6.87
CA GLY A 39 5.67 -1.86 6.99
C GLY A 39 6.01 -2.42 8.38
N ASP A 40 6.40 -1.59 9.34
CA ASP A 40 6.82 -2.03 10.69
C ASP A 40 5.61 -2.24 11.61
N ASP A 41 5.36 -3.51 11.97
CA ASP A 41 4.38 -3.83 13.00
C ASP A 41 5.08 -3.99 14.36
N ILE A 42 5.03 -2.90 15.13
CA ILE A 42 5.67 -2.78 16.45
C ILE A 42 5.10 -3.72 17.52
N MET A 43 3.93 -4.34 17.28
CA MET A 43 3.28 -5.24 18.23
C MET A 43 3.45 -6.71 17.84
N LEU A 44 3.41 -7.01 16.54
CA LEU A 44 3.49 -8.37 16.01
C LEU A 44 4.92 -8.80 15.66
N ASN A 45 5.90 -7.89 15.72
CA ASN A 45 7.33 -8.15 15.51
C ASN A 45 7.63 -8.78 14.14
N TYR A 46 6.98 -8.28 13.09
CA TYR A 46 7.19 -8.67 11.70
C TYR A 46 7.06 -7.46 10.78
N GLN A 47 7.46 -7.64 9.52
CA GLN A 47 7.44 -6.58 8.52
C GLN A 47 6.51 -6.96 7.38
N THR A 48 5.59 -6.05 7.08
CA THR A 48 4.63 -6.11 5.98
C THR A 48 4.89 -4.99 4.95
N THR A 49 3.95 -4.73 4.06
CA THR A 49 3.98 -3.62 3.10
C THR A 49 3.60 -2.28 3.73
N ALA A 50 4.16 -1.20 3.21
CA ALA A 50 3.92 0.16 3.66
C ALA A 50 2.64 0.76 3.05
N PHE A 51 2.16 1.87 3.63
CA PHE A 51 1.15 2.69 2.94
C PHE A 51 1.62 3.20 1.57
N HIS A 52 2.91 3.51 1.46
CA HIS A 52 3.55 3.96 0.22
C HIS A 52 3.48 2.90 -0.88
N ASP A 53 3.68 1.64 -0.52
CA ASP A 53 3.70 0.51 -1.43
C ASP A 53 2.37 0.35 -2.18
N THR A 54 1.25 0.50 -1.48
CA THR A 54 -0.08 0.47 -2.10
C THR A 54 -0.25 1.60 -3.13
N ALA A 55 0.23 2.81 -2.82
CA ALA A 55 0.17 3.94 -3.76
C ALA A 55 1.13 3.74 -4.94
N THR A 56 2.31 3.17 -4.71
CA THR A 56 3.29 2.82 -5.73
C THR A 56 2.71 1.81 -6.72
N VAL A 57 2.19 0.68 -6.23
CA VAL A 57 1.60 -0.38 -7.07
C VAL A 57 0.46 0.15 -7.93
N ARG A 58 -0.45 0.94 -7.34
CA ARG A 58 -1.59 1.54 -8.07
C ARG A 58 -1.12 2.45 -9.20
N GLN A 59 -0.18 3.36 -8.93
CA GLN A 59 0.32 4.29 -9.93
C GLN A 59 1.19 3.61 -10.99
N LEU A 60 1.92 2.55 -10.62
CA LEU A 60 2.76 1.77 -11.51
C LEU A 60 1.93 0.96 -12.51
N LEU A 61 0.87 0.31 -12.04
CA LEU A 61 0.04 -0.60 -12.84
C LEU A 61 -1.27 0.05 -13.34
N ASN A 62 -1.47 1.35 -13.09
CA ASN A 62 -2.70 2.08 -13.39
C ASN A 62 -3.96 1.42 -12.77
N LEU A 63 -3.83 0.91 -11.56
CA LEU A 63 -4.92 0.32 -10.79
C LEU A 63 -5.58 1.38 -9.90
N ARG A 64 -6.86 1.19 -9.59
CA ARG A 64 -7.64 2.10 -8.75
C ARG A 64 -8.00 1.47 -7.40
N PRO A 65 -8.26 2.26 -6.35
CA PRO A 65 -8.95 1.78 -5.15
C PRO A 65 -10.36 1.27 -5.47
N SER A 66 -11.05 0.70 -4.49
CA SER A 66 -12.49 0.42 -4.62
C SER A 66 -13.24 1.69 -5.03
N PRO A 67 -14.22 1.63 -5.94
CA PRO A 67 -14.82 2.84 -6.55
C PRO A 67 -15.43 3.81 -5.53
N GLU A 68 -16.02 3.29 -4.46
CA GLU A 68 -16.60 4.09 -3.38
C GLU A 68 -15.52 4.88 -2.64
N PHE A 69 -14.39 4.22 -2.37
CA PHE A 69 -13.28 4.82 -1.64
C PHE A 69 -12.48 5.79 -2.52
N GLU A 70 -12.31 5.49 -3.81
CA GLU A 70 -11.70 6.41 -4.77
C GLU A 70 -12.48 7.73 -4.84
N ARG A 71 -13.81 7.67 -4.99
CA ARG A 71 -14.65 8.88 -4.96
C ARG A 71 -14.47 9.67 -3.68
N TRP A 72 -14.41 8.99 -2.53
CA TRP A 72 -14.15 9.68 -1.26
C TRP A 72 -12.77 10.34 -1.22
N LEU A 73 -11.72 9.65 -1.66
CA LEU A 73 -10.36 10.20 -1.73
C LEU A 73 -10.29 11.44 -2.64
N GLU A 74 -11.04 11.45 -3.74
CA GLU A 74 -11.19 12.62 -4.61
C GLU A 74 -11.88 13.78 -3.90
N THR A 75 -12.98 13.52 -3.17
CA THR A 75 -13.67 14.57 -2.38
C THR A 75 -12.80 15.15 -1.27
N MET A 76 -11.92 14.33 -0.67
CA MET A 76 -10.96 14.77 0.35
C MET A 76 -9.73 15.49 -0.25
N GLY A 77 -9.58 15.50 -1.58
CA GLY A 77 -8.42 16.06 -2.26
C GLY A 77 -7.12 15.27 -2.04
N ILE A 78 -7.21 14.00 -1.64
CA ILE A 78 -6.07 13.10 -1.41
C ILE A 78 -5.64 12.43 -2.71
N MET A 79 -6.60 12.09 -3.58
CA MET A 79 -6.35 11.46 -4.88
C MET A 79 -6.97 12.29 -6.00
N ALA A 80 -6.32 12.30 -7.17
CA ALA A 80 -6.89 12.83 -8.40
C ALA A 80 -6.42 11.95 -9.58
N ASN A 81 -7.36 11.48 -10.40
CA ASN A 81 -7.06 10.61 -11.55
C ASN A 81 -6.23 9.37 -11.17
N GLY A 82 -6.54 8.73 -10.05
CA GLY A 82 -5.82 7.55 -9.55
C GLY A 82 -4.42 7.82 -8.98
N ARG A 83 -4.00 9.10 -8.86
CA ARG A 83 -2.68 9.50 -8.33
C ARG A 83 -2.82 10.31 -7.05
N LEU A 84 -1.86 10.18 -6.16
CA LEU A 84 -1.80 11.00 -4.95
C LEU A 84 -1.58 12.48 -5.32
N THR A 85 -2.30 13.39 -4.66
CA THR A 85 -2.11 14.82 -4.84
C THR A 85 -0.93 15.32 -4.00
N LYS A 86 -0.57 16.60 -4.15
CA LYS A 86 0.45 17.25 -3.31
C LYS A 86 0.09 17.32 -1.82
N ARG A 87 -1.18 17.14 -1.47
CA ARG A 87 -1.66 17.15 -0.08
C ARG A 87 -1.66 15.76 0.57
N ALA A 88 -1.47 14.71 -0.23
CA ALA A 88 -1.48 13.34 0.26
C ALA A 88 -0.19 13.01 1.01
N GLY A 89 -0.28 12.05 1.94
CA GLY A 89 0.85 11.65 2.79
C GLY A 89 1.05 12.53 4.02
N ASP A 90 0.24 13.58 4.19
CA ASP A 90 0.22 14.43 5.38
C ASP A 90 -1.02 14.14 6.24
N PRO A 91 -0.88 13.48 7.41
CA PRO A 91 -2.02 13.17 8.28
C PRO A 91 -2.64 14.41 8.93
N SER A 92 -1.96 15.56 8.94
CA SER A 92 -2.53 16.81 9.47
C SER A 92 -3.68 17.35 8.62
N LEU A 93 -3.84 16.86 7.38
CA LEU A 93 -4.95 17.18 6.48
C LEU A 93 -6.35 16.99 7.09
N PHE A 94 -6.46 16.12 8.10
CA PHE A 94 -7.74 15.75 8.71
C PHE A 94 -8.13 16.64 9.91
N PHE A 95 -7.36 17.66 10.22
CA PHE A 95 -7.62 18.63 11.29
C PHE A 95 -7.71 20.05 10.73
#